data_AF-A0A6N8NSB1-F1
#
_entry.id   AF-A0A6N8NSB1-F1
#
_cell.length_a   1.000
_cell.length_b   1.000
_cell.length_c   1.000
_cell.angle_alpha   90.00
_cell.angle_beta   90.00
_cell.angle_gamma   90.00
#
_symmetry.space_group_name_H-M   'P 1'
#
loop_
_entity.id
_entity.type
_entity.pdbx_description
1 polymer ?
#
loop_
_entity_poly.entity_id
_entity_poly.type
_entity_poly.pdbx_seq_one_letter_code
_entity_poly.pdbx_strand_id
1 'polypeptide(L)'
;FKDAGYHTCYIGKWHLDGHDYFGTGECPPEWDADYWFDGANYLSELTEKEISLWRNGLNSVEDLQANHIDETFTWAHRISNRAVDFLQQPARADEPFLMVVSYDEPHHPFTCPVEYLEKYADFYYELGEKAQDDLANKPEHHRLWAQAMPSPVGDDGLYHHPLYFACNDFVDDQIGRV
;
A
#
# COMPACT_ATOMS: atom_id res chain seq x y z
N PHE A 1 -19.56 -1.04 -17.42
CA PHE A 1 -19.97 0.19 -16.69
C PHE A 1 -20.01 1.39 -17.63
N LYS A 2 -18.92 1.69 -18.34
CA LYS A 2 -18.87 2.76 -19.36
C LYS A 2 -20.01 2.67 -20.39
N ASP A 3 -20.24 1.48 -20.95
CA ASP A 3 -21.37 1.23 -21.88
C ASP A 3 -22.77 1.44 -21.27
N ALA A 4 -22.87 1.43 -19.93
CA ALA A 4 -24.10 1.71 -19.19
C ALA A 4 -24.20 3.19 -18.75
N GLY A 5 -23.32 4.06 -19.24
CA GLY A 5 -23.31 5.50 -18.94
C GLY A 5 -22.62 5.88 -17.63
N TYR A 6 -21.87 4.96 -17.01
CA TYR A 6 -21.10 5.28 -15.81
C TYR A 6 -19.79 5.95 -16.20
N HIS A 7 -19.42 7.00 -15.47
CA HIS A 7 -18.06 7.49 -15.47
C HIS A 7 -17.16 6.50 -14.72
N THR A 8 -16.01 6.12 -15.28
CA THR A 8 -15.16 5.05 -14.73
C THR A 8 -13.74 5.54 -14.49
N CYS A 9 -13.25 5.49 -13.25
CA CYS A 9 -11.87 5.83 -12.90
C CYS A 9 -11.22 4.74 -12.04
N TYR A 10 -9.89 4.64 -12.14
CA TYR A 10 -9.05 3.73 -11.39
C TYR A 10 -7.86 4.51 -10.83
N ILE A 11 -7.66 4.43 -9.52
CA ILE A 11 -6.66 5.22 -8.80
C ILE A 11 -5.85 4.28 -7.93
N GLY A 12 -4.55 4.16 -8.18
CA GLY A 12 -3.62 3.38 -7.39
C GLY A 12 -3.12 2.11 -8.07
N LYS A 13 -2.66 1.16 -7.26
CA LYS A 13 -1.91 -0.03 -7.67
C LYS A 13 -2.63 -0.85 -8.72
N TRP A 14 -1.95 -1.11 -9.83
CA TRP A 14 -2.46 -1.88 -10.97
C TRP A 14 -1.53 -3.06 -11.29
N HIS A 15 -2.10 -4.25 -11.52
CA HIS A 15 -1.35 -5.49 -11.81
C HIS A 15 -2.02 -6.34 -12.93
N LEU A 16 -2.98 -5.78 -13.67
CA LEU A 16 -3.77 -6.56 -14.65
C LEU A 16 -3.20 -6.51 -16.07
N ASP A 17 -2.09 -5.81 -16.29
CA ASP A 17 -1.45 -5.67 -17.61
C ASP A 17 -0.31 -6.68 -17.85
N GLY A 18 0.08 -7.46 -16.84
CA GLY A 18 1.17 -8.45 -16.93
C GLY A 18 2.56 -7.86 -17.12
N HIS A 19 2.74 -6.55 -16.91
CA HIS A 19 4.03 -5.88 -16.93
C HIS A 19 4.71 -5.94 -15.55
N ASP A 20 5.64 -5.01 -15.30
CA ASP A 20 6.28 -4.83 -14.00
C ASP A 20 5.25 -4.50 -12.90
N TYR A 21 5.64 -4.72 -11.65
CA TYR A 21 4.91 -4.40 -10.43
C TYR A 21 4.31 -2.98 -10.40
N PHE A 22 5.01 -2.01 -11.01
CA PHE A 22 4.59 -0.62 -11.02
C PHE A 22 3.61 -0.26 -12.15
N GLY A 23 3.35 -1.17 -13.10
CA GLY A 23 2.60 -0.85 -14.31
C GLY A 23 3.42 -0.04 -15.32
N THR A 24 2.73 0.61 -16.25
CA THR A 24 3.34 1.35 -17.38
C THR A 24 3.14 2.86 -17.30
N GLY A 25 2.22 3.33 -16.45
CA GLY A 25 1.79 4.72 -16.40
C GLY A 25 0.86 5.11 -17.55
N GLU A 26 0.55 4.18 -18.45
CA GLU A 26 -0.34 4.36 -19.59
C GLU A 26 -1.76 3.96 -19.20
N CYS A 27 -2.68 4.93 -19.20
CA CYS A 27 -4.08 4.69 -18.88
C CYS A 27 -4.76 3.81 -19.95
N PRO A 28 -5.37 2.67 -19.58
CA PRO A 28 -6.23 1.90 -20.48
C PRO A 28 -7.44 2.72 -20.96
N PRO A 29 -7.90 2.53 -22.21
CA PRO A 29 -8.95 3.37 -22.82
C PRO A 29 -10.30 3.31 -22.11
N GLU A 30 -10.51 2.31 -21.26
CA GLU A 30 -11.71 2.13 -20.45
C GLU A 30 -11.77 3.11 -19.26
N TRP A 31 -10.62 3.60 -18.78
CA TRP A 31 -10.52 4.44 -17.58
C TRP A 31 -10.38 5.93 -17.90
N ASP A 32 -10.73 6.79 -16.94
CA ASP A 32 -10.47 8.23 -17.00
C ASP A 32 -8.97 8.49 -16.83
N ALA A 33 -8.33 9.01 -17.88
CA ALA A 33 -6.91 9.35 -17.89
C ALA A 33 -6.55 10.49 -16.92
N ASP A 34 -7.51 11.35 -16.56
CA ASP A 34 -7.27 12.43 -15.60
C ASP A 34 -7.07 11.89 -14.17
N TYR A 35 -7.57 10.68 -13.89
CA TYR A 35 -7.51 10.05 -12.56
C TYR A 35 -6.66 8.77 -12.52
N TRP A 36 -6.14 8.32 -13.66
CA TRP A 36 -5.24 7.16 -13.70
C TRP A 36 -3.97 7.42 -12.90
N PHE A 37 -3.67 6.53 -11.94
CA PHE A 37 -2.56 6.75 -11.02
C PHE A 37 -1.94 5.45 -10.52
N ASP A 38 -1.31 4.70 -11.43
CA ASP A 38 -0.58 3.48 -11.09
C ASP A 38 0.79 3.74 -10.45
N GLY A 39 1.57 2.69 -10.25
CA GLY A 39 2.87 2.79 -9.60
C GLY A 39 3.89 3.59 -10.41
N ALA A 40 3.84 3.49 -11.74
CA ALA A 40 4.69 4.27 -12.62
C ALA A 40 4.33 5.75 -12.58
N ASN A 41 3.03 6.09 -12.50
CA ASN A 41 2.61 7.49 -12.27
C ASN A 41 3.10 8.00 -10.92
N TYR A 42 2.95 7.21 -9.84
CA TYR A 42 3.48 7.59 -8.53
C TYR A 42 5.00 7.84 -8.56
N LEU A 43 5.77 6.91 -9.13
CA LEU A 43 7.22 7.05 -9.26
C LEU A 43 7.61 8.26 -10.11
N SER A 44 6.82 8.61 -11.14
CA SER A 44 7.08 9.78 -11.99
C SER A 44 6.93 11.13 -11.28
N GLU A 45 6.19 11.17 -10.16
CA GLU A 45 6.05 12.36 -9.33
C GLU A 45 7.15 12.51 -8.28
N LEU A 46 7.96 11.46 -8.09
CA LEU A 46 9.09 11.47 -7.17
C LEU A 46 10.38 11.84 -7.90
N THR A 47 11.30 12.48 -7.19
CA THR A 47 12.67 12.67 -7.65
C THR A 47 13.45 11.35 -7.63
N GLU A 48 14.53 11.24 -8.40
CA GLU A 48 15.41 10.05 -8.38
C GLU A 48 15.91 9.72 -6.96
N LYS A 49 16.18 10.75 -6.15
CA LYS A 49 16.59 10.59 -4.75
C LYS A 49 15.48 9.97 -3.91
N GLU A 50 14.25 10.44 -4.08
CA GLU A 50 13.07 9.93 -3.37
C GLU A 50 12.73 8.50 -3.79
N ILE A 51 12.82 8.18 -5.08
CA ILE A 51 12.66 6.80 -5.59
C ILE A 51 13.71 5.88 -4.94
N SER A 52 14.97 6.31 -4.92
CA SER A 52 16.05 5.53 -4.30
C SER A 52 15.82 5.33 -2.79
N LEU A 53 15.37 6.39 -2.11
CA LEU A 53 15.02 6.36 -0.69
C LEU A 53 13.88 5.37 -0.44
N TRP A 54 12.77 5.47 -1.17
CA TRP A 54 11.62 4.58 -1.01
C TRP A 54 11.99 3.12 -1.28
N ARG A 55 12.74 2.84 -2.36
CA ARG A 55 13.10 1.46 -2.72
C ARG A 55 14.10 0.81 -1.77
N ASN A 56 15.05 1.57 -1.22
CA ASN A 56 16.23 0.99 -0.58
C ASN A 56 16.54 1.53 0.82
N GLY A 57 15.91 2.63 1.23
CA GLY A 57 16.34 3.41 2.39
C GLY A 57 15.31 3.56 3.50
N LEU A 58 14.10 2.99 3.38
CA LEU A 58 13.03 3.08 4.39
C LEU A 58 12.72 1.70 4.99
N ASN A 59 13.71 1.04 5.58
CA ASN A 59 13.59 -0.36 6.02
C ASN A 59 13.44 -0.52 7.55
N SER A 60 13.50 0.58 8.31
CA SER A 60 13.45 0.60 9.77
C SER A 60 12.68 1.81 10.30
N VAL A 61 12.28 1.75 11.58
CA VAL A 61 11.65 2.88 12.28
C VAL A 61 12.59 4.09 12.28
N GLU A 62 13.88 3.85 12.51
CA GLU A 62 14.93 4.86 12.51
C GLU A 62 15.08 5.52 11.14
N ASP A 63 14.97 4.75 10.05
CA ASP A 63 15.04 5.28 8.69
C ASP A 63 13.88 6.24 8.38
N LEU A 64 12.64 5.86 8.72
CA LEU A 64 11.47 6.71 8.53
C LEU A 64 11.60 8.02 9.34
N GLN A 65 12.06 7.91 10.59
CA GLN A 65 12.30 9.06 11.47
C GLN A 65 13.42 9.98 10.95
N ALA A 66 14.55 9.42 10.55
CA ALA A 66 15.72 10.18 10.09
C ALA A 66 15.46 10.91 8.77
N ASN A 67 14.56 10.38 7.94
CA ASN A 67 14.16 11.00 6.67
C ASN A 67 12.89 11.86 6.80
N HIS A 68 12.32 11.99 7.99
CA HIS A 68 11.12 12.80 8.25
C HIS A 68 9.96 12.45 7.32
N ILE A 69 9.69 11.15 7.15
CA ILE A 69 8.62 10.70 6.27
C ILE A 69 7.27 11.20 6.79
N ASP A 70 6.52 11.85 5.90
CA ASP A 70 5.18 12.35 6.14
C ASP A 70 4.18 11.74 5.14
N GLU A 71 2.89 12.06 5.30
CA GLU A 71 1.83 11.52 4.46
C GLU A 71 1.99 11.88 2.98
N THR A 72 2.55 13.04 2.64
CA THR A 72 2.67 13.52 1.26
C THR A 72 3.65 12.69 0.44
N PHE A 73 4.57 11.98 1.10
CA PHE A 73 5.48 11.04 0.46
C PHE A 73 4.79 9.73 0.09
N THR A 74 3.73 9.34 0.81
CA THR A 74 3.08 8.02 0.67
C THR A 74 2.23 7.93 -0.59
N TRP A 75 2.05 6.71 -1.10
CA TRP A 75 1.18 6.48 -2.25
C TRP A 75 -0.29 6.54 -1.82
N ALA A 76 -0.64 5.99 -0.65
CA ALA A 76 -1.99 6.02 -0.10
C ALA A 76 -2.56 7.44 0.04
N HIS A 77 -1.76 8.40 0.52
CA HIS A 77 -2.22 9.79 0.60
C HIS A 77 -2.49 10.39 -0.78
N ARG A 78 -1.64 10.12 -1.76
CA ARG A 78 -1.78 10.61 -3.14
C ARG A 78 -2.95 9.97 -3.88
N ILE A 79 -3.23 8.69 -3.61
CA ILE A 79 -4.41 7.97 -4.08
C ILE A 79 -5.66 8.61 -3.50
N SER A 80 -5.70 8.80 -2.17
CA SER A 80 -6.88 9.33 -1.48
C SER A 80 -7.18 10.77 -1.89
N ASN A 81 -6.15 11.62 -2.05
CA ASN A 81 -6.34 12.98 -2.56
C ASN A 81 -7.02 13.01 -3.93
N ARG A 82 -6.65 12.10 -4.83
CA ARG A 82 -7.25 12.00 -6.16
C ARG A 82 -8.68 11.47 -6.10
N ALA A 83 -8.95 10.49 -5.23
CA ALA A 83 -10.30 9.98 -5.02
C ALA A 83 -11.23 11.06 -4.43
N VAL A 84 -10.75 11.82 -3.44
CA VAL A 84 -11.48 12.95 -2.86
C VAL A 84 -11.71 14.05 -3.91
N ASP A 85 -10.69 14.39 -4.70
CA ASP A 85 -10.86 15.35 -5.80
C ASP A 85 -11.93 14.90 -6.79
N PHE A 86 -11.91 13.63 -7.22
CA PHE A 86 -12.92 13.04 -8.09
C PHE A 86 -14.34 13.21 -7.53
N LEU A 87 -14.53 12.88 -6.25
CA LEU A 87 -15.83 12.96 -5.56
C LEU A 87 -16.30 14.41 -5.34
N GLN A 88 -15.38 15.36 -5.26
CA GLN A 88 -15.69 16.78 -5.02
C GLN A 88 -16.00 17.57 -6.29
N GLN A 89 -15.88 16.99 -7.48
CA GLN A 89 -16.17 17.66 -8.75
C GLN A 89 -17.68 18.01 -8.88
N PRO A 90 -18.09 19.28 -8.74
CA PRO A 90 -19.51 19.64 -8.71
C PRO A 90 -20.24 19.34 -10.03
N ALA A 91 -19.50 19.37 -11.15
CA ALA A 91 -20.02 19.07 -12.47
C ALA A 91 -20.47 17.59 -12.63
N ARG A 92 -20.00 16.69 -11.75
CA ARG A 92 -20.23 15.24 -11.83
C ARG A 92 -21.11 14.71 -10.68
N ALA A 93 -21.61 15.60 -9.82
CA ALA A 93 -22.30 15.21 -8.57
C ALA A 93 -23.55 14.34 -8.79
N ASP A 94 -24.25 14.52 -9.92
CA ASP A 94 -25.47 13.77 -10.27
C ASP A 94 -25.21 12.62 -11.27
N GLU A 95 -23.97 12.42 -11.72
CA GLU A 95 -23.61 11.38 -12.69
C GLU A 95 -23.26 10.06 -11.99
N PRO A 96 -23.78 8.90 -12.44
CA PRO A 96 -23.36 7.62 -11.88
C PRO A 96 -21.90 7.34 -12.22
N PHE A 97 -21.15 6.82 -11.25
CA PHE A 97 -19.74 6.49 -11.43
C PHE A 97 -19.36 5.12 -10.86
N LEU A 98 -18.27 4.57 -11.38
CA LEU A 98 -17.50 3.49 -10.77
C LEU A 98 -16.09 4.03 -10.53
N MET A 99 -15.70 4.09 -9.27
CA MET A 99 -14.35 4.43 -8.86
C MET A 99 -13.71 3.21 -8.20
N VAL A 100 -12.53 2.83 -8.66
CA VAL A 100 -11.70 1.81 -8.01
C VAL A 100 -10.54 2.52 -7.35
N VAL A 101 -10.45 2.39 -6.03
CA VAL A 101 -9.35 2.92 -5.21
C VAL A 101 -8.52 1.74 -4.73
N SER A 102 -7.26 1.68 -5.15
CA SER A 102 -6.39 0.51 -5.01
C SER A 102 -5.09 0.89 -4.29
N TYR A 103 -5.05 0.70 -2.98
CA TYR A 103 -3.89 1.04 -2.15
C TYR A 103 -2.73 0.03 -2.33
N ASP A 104 -1.49 0.51 -2.23
CA ASP A 104 -0.30 -0.35 -2.18
C ASP A 104 0.08 -0.69 -0.74
N GLU A 105 -0.01 0.29 0.15
CA GLU A 105 0.09 0.11 1.59
C GLU A 105 -0.89 -0.99 2.05
N PRO A 106 -0.44 -1.95 2.89
CA PRO A 106 0.80 -1.97 3.64
C PRO A 106 1.92 -2.79 2.98
N HIS A 107 2.10 -2.74 1.65
CA HIS A 107 3.24 -3.41 1.03
C HIS A 107 4.58 -2.82 1.52
N HIS A 108 5.63 -3.64 1.57
CA HIS A 108 7.00 -3.18 1.85
C HIS A 108 7.35 -2.04 0.86
N PRO A 109 7.92 -0.91 1.31
CA PRO A 109 8.64 -0.66 2.55
C PRO A 109 7.81 -0.23 3.78
N PHE A 110 6.48 -0.42 3.78
CA PHE A 110 5.60 -0.04 4.90
C PHE A 110 5.67 1.46 5.24
N THR A 111 5.78 2.29 4.20
CA THR A 111 5.89 3.74 4.37
C THR A 111 4.63 4.31 5.01
N CYS A 112 4.80 5.05 6.10
CA CYS A 112 3.75 5.81 6.76
C CYS A 112 4.35 7.05 7.44
N PRO A 113 3.52 8.04 7.83
CA PRO A 113 3.97 9.15 8.64
C PRO A 113 4.55 8.67 9.99
N VAL A 114 5.60 9.33 10.46
CA VAL A 114 6.36 8.92 11.66
C VAL A 114 5.52 8.89 12.94
N GLU A 115 4.46 9.69 13.02
CA GLU A 115 3.54 9.75 14.16
C GLU A 115 2.75 8.45 14.37
N TYR A 116 2.52 7.66 13.32
CA TYR A 116 1.85 6.36 13.46
C TYR A 116 2.74 5.32 14.14
N LEU A 117 4.07 5.50 14.12
CA LEU A 117 5.03 4.53 14.64
C LEU A 117 4.97 4.41 16.17
N GLU A 118 4.67 5.50 16.88
CA GLU A 118 4.67 5.53 18.35
C GLU A 118 3.66 4.55 18.95
N LYS A 119 2.47 4.45 18.34
CA LYS A 119 1.39 3.55 18.78
C LYS A 119 1.79 2.07 18.74
N TYR A 120 2.73 1.70 17.87
CA TYR A 120 3.13 0.31 17.63
C TYR A 120 4.54 -0.04 18.08
N ALA A 121 5.29 0.91 18.65
CA ALA A 121 6.67 0.69 19.11
C ALA A 121 6.78 -0.51 20.06
N ASP A 122 5.85 -0.61 21.02
CA ASP A 122 5.77 -1.71 22.01
C ASP A 122 4.53 -2.60 21.78
N PHE A 123 4.02 -2.67 20.56
CA PHE A 123 2.86 -3.51 20.23
C PHE A 123 3.28 -4.91 19.76
N TYR A 124 2.82 -5.93 20.49
CA TYR A 124 3.09 -7.34 20.20
C TYR A 124 1.78 -8.07 19.93
N TYR A 125 1.65 -8.69 18.76
CA TYR A 125 0.47 -9.45 18.40
C TYR A 125 0.63 -10.93 18.77
N GLU A 126 -0.24 -11.43 19.64
CA GLU A 126 -0.26 -12.83 20.06
C GLU A 126 -0.88 -13.73 18.97
N LEU A 127 -0.06 -14.52 18.27
CA LEU A 127 -0.56 -15.52 17.31
C LEU A 127 -1.08 -16.79 18.00
N GLY A 128 -0.72 -17.00 19.27
CA GLY A 128 -1.08 -18.18 20.05
C GLY A 128 -0.46 -19.46 19.50
N GLU A 129 -1.16 -20.59 19.66
CA GLU A 129 -0.65 -21.93 19.30
C GLU A 129 -0.19 -22.05 17.83
N LYS A 130 -0.75 -21.24 16.93
CA LYS A 130 -0.41 -21.25 15.50
C LYS A 130 1.03 -20.80 15.22
N ALA A 131 1.63 -20.02 16.11
CA ALA A 131 3.02 -19.59 15.97
C ALA A 131 4.01 -20.77 15.98
N GLN A 132 3.59 -21.92 16.53
CA GLN A 132 4.44 -23.09 16.76
C GLN A 132 4.22 -24.20 15.70
N ASP A 133 3.45 -23.94 14.63
CA ASP A 133 3.27 -24.90 13.54
C ASP A 133 4.57 -25.04 12.74
N ASP A 134 5.23 -26.20 12.83
CA ASP A 134 6.47 -26.53 12.13
C ASP A 134 6.28 -26.78 10.62
N LEU A 135 5.04 -26.72 10.14
CA LEU A 135 4.63 -26.92 8.76
C LEU A 135 5.02 -28.30 8.20
N ALA A 136 5.40 -29.28 9.03
CA ALA A 136 5.92 -30.57 8.58
C ALA A 136 4.89 -31.35 7.73
N ASN A 137 3.60 -31.14 7.99
CA ASN A 137 2.49 -31.76 7.29
C ASN A 137 1.99 -30.96 6.07
N LYS A 138 2.65 -29.85 5.69
CA LYS A 138 2.25 -29.02 4.54
C LYS A 138 2.88 -29.52 3.23
N PRO A 139 2.31 -29.15 2.07
CA PRO A 139 2.90 -29.41 0.77
C PRO A 139 4.37 -28.98 0.69
N GLU A 140 5.17 -29.69 -0.11
CA GLU A 140 6.61 -29.46 -0.22
C GLU A 140 6.98 -28.01 -0.50
N HIS A 141 6.27 -27.35 -1.43
CA HIS A 141 6.55 -25.95 -1.77
C HIS A 141 6.40 -24.99 -0.58
N HIS A 142 5.42 -25.21 0.31
CA HIS A 142 5.29 -24.42 1.55
C HIS A 142 6.47 -24.67 2.50
N ARG A 143 6.90 -25.93 2.65
CA ARG A 143 8.03 -26.30 3.52
C ARG A 143 9.34 -25.70 3.01
N LEU A 144 9.57 -25.72 1.70
CA LEU A 144 10.74 -25.08 1.08
C LEU A 144 10.72 -23.57 1.26
N TRP A 145 9.54 -22.94 1.13
CA TRP A 145 9.42 -21.49 1.33
C TRP A 145 9.69 -21.10 2.79
N ALA A 146 9.16 -21.84 3.76
CA ALA A 146 9.42 -21.61 5.19
C ALA A 146 10.89 -21.81 5.58
N GLN A 147 11.63 -22.69 4.88
CA GLN A 147 13.07 -22.84 5.07
C GLN A 147 13.86 -21.64 4.52
N ALA A 148 13.40 -21.06 3.41
CA ALA A 148 14.04 -19.91 2.77
C ALA A 148 13.69 -18.58 3.45
N MET A 149 12.48 -18.47 4.00
CA MET A 149 11.91 -17.29 4.65
C MET A 149 11.42 -17.69 6.04
N PRO A 150 12.29 -17.64 7.06
CA PRO A 150 11.93 -17.98 8.42
C PRO A 150 10.76 -17.13 8.94
N SER A 151 9.98 -17.72 9.85
CA SER A 151 8.87 -17.01 10.51
C SER A 151 9.38 -15.74 11.19
N PRO A 152 8.72 -14.59 11.00
CA PRO A 152 9.06 -13.36 11.73
C PRO A 152 8.48 -13.34 13.16
N VAL A 153 7.83 -14.42 13.59
CA VAL A 153 7.24 -14.56 14.93
C VAL A 153 8.30 -15.09 15.89
N GLY A 154 8.39 -14.49 17.08
CA GLY A 154 9.30 -14.95 18.13
C GLY A 154 8.91 -16.32 18.70
N ASP A 155 9.86 -16.97 19.39
CA ASP A 155 9.62 -18.25 20.06
C ASP A 155 8.52 -18.17 21.14
N ASP A 156 8.27 -16.96 21.65
CA ASP A 156 7.18 -16.62 22.58
C ASP A 156 5.79 -16.54 21.91
N GLY A 157 5.73 -16.71 20.58
CA GLY A 157 4.49 -16.63 19.80
C GLY A 157 4.02 -15.20 19.53
N LEU A 158 4.88 -14.21 19.79
CA LEU A 158 4.59 -12.80 19.56
C LEU A 158 5.12 -12.35 18.20
N TYR A 159 4.29 -11.62 17.46
CA TYR A 159 4.68 -10.93 16.24
C TYR A 159 4.83 -9.44 16.52
N HIS A 160 6.06 -8.95 16.39
CA HIS A 160 6.41 -7.55 16.55
C HIS A 160 6.86 -6.99 15.21
N HIS A 161 6.08 -6.08 14.65
CA HIS A 161 6.38 -5.45 13.37
C HIS A 161 5.81 -4.03 13.31
N PRO A 162 6.40 -3.06 14.02
CA PRO A 162 5.85 -1.71 14.19
C PRO A 162 5.53 -1.03 12.86
N LEU A 163 6.42 -1.14 11.86
CA LEU A 163 6.20 -0.55 10.52
C LEU A 163 4.93 -1.09 9.84
N TYR A 164 4.69 -2.41 9.93
CA TYR A 164 3.56 -3.05 9.27
C TYR A 164 2.25 -2.58 9.90
N PHE A 165 2.16 -2.58 11.23
CA PHE A 165 0.96 -2.16 11.93
C PHE A 165 0.71 -0.65 11.78
N ALA A 166 1.75 0.18 11.85
CA ALA A 166 1.65 1.62 11.61
C ALA A 166 1.18 1.94 10.18
N CYS A 167 1.71 1.24 9.18
CA CYS A 167 1.30 1.42 7.79
C CYS A 167 -0.15 0.97 7.54
N ASN A 168 -0.60 -0.12 8.20
CA ASN A 168 -2.01 -0.53 8.19
C ASN A 168 -2.93 0.53 8.81
N ASP A 169 -2.57 1.07 9.98
CA ASP A 169 -3.34 2.11 10.66
C ASP A 169 -3.43 3.40 9.82
N PHE A 170 -2.31 3.79 9.21
CA PHE A 170 -2.28 4.93 8.32
C PHE A 170 -3.16 4.76 7.09
N VAL A 171 -3.09 3.60 6.40
CA VAL A 171 -3.94 3.38 5.22
C VAL A 171 -5.42 3.28 5.59
N ASP A 172 -5.77 2.83 6.80
CA ASP A 172 -7.14 2.87 7.32
C ASP A 172 -7.66 4.32 7.41
N ASP A 173 -6.85 5.24 7.95
CA ASP A 173 -7.19 6.67 7.97
C ASP A 173 -7.33 7.23 6.55
N GLN A 174 -6.49 6.81 5.60
CA GLN A 174 -6.61 7.22 4.20
C GLN A 174 -7.89 6.71 3.54
N ILE A 175 -8.31 5.48 3.84
CA ILE A 175 -9.60 4.93 3.42
C ILE A 175 -10.74 5.75 4.04
N GLY A 176 -10.64 6.12 5.32
CA GLY A 176 -11.64 6.93 6.02
C GLY A 176 -11.82 8.36 5.48
N ARG A 177 -10.84 8.88 4.73
CA ARG A 177 -10.94 10.18 4.06
C ARG A 177 -11.81 10.16 2.80
N VAL A 178 -11.94 9.00 2.16
CA VAL A 178 -12.67 8.79 0.88
C VAL A 178 -14.11 8.39 1.16
#